data_AF-A0A3M2G110-F1
#
_entry.id   AF-A0A3M2G110-F1
#
_cell.length_a   1.000
_cell.length_b   1.000
_cell.length_c   1.000
_cell.angle_alpha   90.00
_cell.angle_beta   90.00
_cell.angle_gamma   90.00
#
_symmetry.space_group_name_H-M   'P 1'
#
loop_
_entity.id
_entity.type
_entity.pdbx_description
1 polymer ?
#
loop_
_entity_poly.entity_id
_entity_poly.type
_entity_poly.pdbx_seq_one_letter_code
_entity_poly.pdbx_strand_id
1 'polypeptide(L)' 'MSRSETEIMSPSHRRRCPECNRPLERIHRKWWMRLVPCSRLYSCGVCSKKYLFIGKKRWLKL' A
#
# COMPACT_ATOMS: atom_id res chain seq x y z
N MET A 1 -1.68 6.45 34.87
CA MET A 1 -0.68 7.19 34.07
C MET A 1 -0.77 6.70 32.64
N SER A 2 -1.27 7.58 31.78
CA SER A 2 -1.49 7.38 30.35
C SER A 2 -0.16 7.06 29.67
N ARG A 3 -0.01 5.85 29.15
CA ARG A 3 1.19 5.46 28.42
C ARG A 3 1.00 5.81 26.95
N SER A 4 1.41 7.03 26.61
CA SER A 4 1.56 7.51 25.24
C SER A 4 2.77 6.80 24.61
N GLU A 5 2.67 5.50 24.37
CA GLU A 5 3.64 4.78 23.57
C GLU A 5 3.20 4.89 22.12
N THR A 6 3.82 5.86 21.44
CA THR A 6 3.97 5.93 19.99
C THR A 6 3.65 4.60 19.34
N GLU A 7 2.51 4.51 18.62
CA GLU A 7 2.28 3.40 17.71
C GLU A 7 3.49 3.36 16.77
N ILE A 8 4.43 2.46 17.07
CA ILE A 8 5.48 2.07 16.16
C ILE A 8 4.70 1.48 15.01
N MET A 9 4.45 2.33 14.03
CA MET A 9 3.72 2.03 12.83
C MET A 9 4.47 0.89 12.15
N SER A 10 4.05 -0.34 12.47
CA SER A 10 4.77 -1.56 12.16
C SER A 10 4.97 -1.61 10.65
N PRO A 11 6.01 -2.27 10.10
CA PRO A 11 6.23 -2.32 8.65
C PRO A 11 5.02 -2.83 7.84
N SER A 12 4.07 -3.50 8.51
CA SER A 12 2.74 -3.89 8.04
C SER A 12 1.81 -2.72 7.67
N HIS A 13 1.93 -1.59 8.35
CA HIS A 13 1.07 -0.42 8.17
C HIS A 13 1.35 0.32 6.84
N ARG A 14 2.52 0.10 6.22
CA ARG A 14 2.81 0.69 4.92
C ARG A 14 1.85 0.23 3.84
N ARG A 15 1.21 -0.95 3.98
CA ARG A 15 0.29 -1.53 3.00
C ARG A 15 -1.17 -1.35 3.43
N ARG A 16 -1.55 -0.20 3.97
CA ARG A 16 -2.96 0.11 4.26
C ARG A 16 -3.48 1.17 3.30
N CYS A 17 -4.76 1.07 2.96
CA CYS A 17 -5.45 2.03 2.13
C CYS A 17 -5.52 3.38 2.87
N PRO A 18 -5.10 4.51 2.27
CA PRO A 18 -5.16 5.81 2.93
C PRO A 18 -6.58 6.27 3.25
N GLU A 19 -7.58 5.77 2.52
CA GLU A 19 -8.98 6.17 2.74
C GLU A 19 -9.72 5.27 3.73
N CYS A 20 -9.45 3.96 3.70
CA CYS A 20 -10.21 3.00 4.51
C CYS A 20 -9.41 2.42 5.67
N ASN A 21 -8.12 2.75 5.77
CA ASN A 21 -7.14 2.17 6.70
C ASN A 21 -7.13 0.63 6.73
N ARG A 22 -7.63 -0.02 5.67
CA ARG A 22 -7.70 -1.48 5.52
C ARG A 22 -6.44 -2.03 4.83
N PRO A 23 -6.03 -3.27 5.11
CA PRO A 23 -4.90 -3.88 4.44
C PRO A 23 -5.14 -3.94 2.92
N LEU A 24 -4.10 -3.60 2.17
CA LEU A 24 -4.05 -3.68 0.72
C LEU A 24 -3.49 -5.05 0.31
N GLU A 25 -4.15 -5.68 -0.64
CA GLU A 25 -3.70 -6.93 -1.24
C GLU A 25 -2.79 -6.66 -2.43
N ARG A 26 -1.71 -7.42 -2.55
CA ARG A 26 -0.75 -7.25 -3.65
C ARG A 26 -1.27 -7.96 -4.89
N ILE A 27 -1.36 -7.25 -6.01
CA ILE A 27 -1.73 -7.81 -7.30
C ILE A 27 -0.45 -8.14 -8.10
N HIS A 28 -0.28 -9.41 -8.44
CA HIS A 28 0.83 -9.86 -9.28
C HIS A 28 0.47 -9.78 -10.77
N ARG A 29 0.65 -8.60 -11.38
CA ARG A 29 0.48 -8.41 -12.83
C ARG A 29 1.84 -8.26 -13.51
N LYS A 30 2.26 -9.28 -14.28
CA LYS A 30 3.55 -9.29 -15.00
C LYS A 30 3.68 -8.16 -16.03
N TRP A 31 2.60 -7.86 -16.76
CA TRP A 31 2.61 -6.78 -17.76
C TRP A 31 2.88 -5.41 -17.13
N TRP A 32 2.39 -5.20 -15.91
CA TRP A 32 2.58 -3.94 -15.21
C TRP A 32 4.05 -3.65 -14.92
N MET A 33 4.82 -4.68 -14.53
CA MET A 33 6.26 -4.55 -14.30
C MET A 33 7.03 -4.13 -15.57
N ARG A 34 6.48 -4.34 -16.77
CA ARG A 34 7.07 -3.84 -18.03
C ARG A 34 6.90 -2.33 -18.20
N LEU A 35 5.74 -1.80 -17.80
CA LEU A 35 5.44 -0.36 -17.90
C LEU A 35 6.11 0.44 -16.78
N VAL A 36 6.09 -0.08 -15.56
CA VAL A 36 6.70 0.57 -14.40
C VAL A 36 7.64 -0.42 -13.71
N PRO A 37 8.93 -0.43 -14.10
CA PRO A 37 9.92 -1.32 -13.49
C PRO A 37 10.06 -1.04 -12.00
N CYS A 38 10.37 -2.10 -11.24
CA CYS A 38 10.49 -2.05 -9.77
C CYS A 38 9.23 -1.57 -9.02
N SER A 39 8.06 -1.63 -9.66
CA SER A 39 6.79 -1.29 -9.02
C SER A 39 6.00 -2.51 -8.55
N ARG A 40 5.08 -2.27 -7.61
CA ARG A 40 4.17 -3.28 -7.08
C ARG A 40 2.76 -2.70 -7.07
N LEU A 41 1.83 -3.40 -7.72
CA LEU A 41 0.42 -3.02 -7.72
C LEU A 41 -0.28 -3.61 -6.49
N TYR A 42 -1.17 -2.83 -5.89
CA TYR A 42 -1.96 -3.18 -4.73
C TYR A 42 -3.43 -2.80 -4.96
N SER A 43 -4.35 -3.52 -4.33
CA SER A 43 -5.77 -3.21 -4.33
C SER A 43 -6.36 -3.23 -2.94
N CYS A 44 -7.31 -2.35 -2.71
CA CYS A 44 -8.15 -2.29 -1.53
C CYS A 44 -9.40 -3.15 -1.76
N GLY A 45 -9.61 -4.20 -0.96
CA GLY A 45 -10.81 -5.04 -1.08
C GLY A 45 -12.12 -4.36 -0.68
N VAL A 46 -12.06 -3.22 0.03
CA VAL A 46 -13.25 -2.51 0.51
C VAL A 46 -13.67 -1.39 -0.44
N CYS A 47 -12.70 -0.62 -0.91
CA CYS A 47 -12.91 0.55 -1.73
C CYS A 47 -12.66 0.30 -3.21
N SER A 48 -12.21 -0.91 -3.57
CA SER A 48 -11.85 -1.34 -4.93
C SER A 48 -10.81 -0.46 -5.64
N LYS A 49 -10.20 0.49 -4.91
CA LYS A 49 -9.16 1.40 -5.41
C LYS A 49 -7.84 0.65 -5.54
N LYS A 50 -7.11 0.99 -6.60
CA LYS A 50 -5.80 0.42 -6.90
C LYS A 50 -4.73 1.45 -6.57
N TYR A 51 -3.66 0.93 -6.00
CA TYR A 51 -2.54 1.72 -5.57
C TYR A 51 -1.27 1.11 -6.11
N LEU A 52 -0.43 1.96 -6.66
CA LEU A 52 0.86 1.57 -7.19
C LEU A 52 1.96 2.00 -6.23
N PHE A 53 2.79 1.05 -5.84
CA PHE A 53 3.98 1.33 -5.05
C PHE A 53 5.19 1.36 -5.98
N ILE A 54 5.77 2.54 -6.18
CA ILE A 54 7.01 2.71 -6.95
C ILE A 54 8.17 2.97 -5.96
N GLY A 55 9.18 2.10 -5.94
CA GLY A 55 10.36 2.28 -5.11
C GLY A 55 10.08 2.19 -3.60
N LYS A 56 10.68 3.07 -2.78
CA LYS A 56 10.62 2.99 -1.30
C LYS A 56 9.54 3.86 -0.63
N LYS A 57 8.88 4.81 -1.35
CA LYS A 57 8.04 5.83 -0.67
C LYS A 57 6.83 6.40 -1.43
N ARG A 58 6.53 6.01 -2.67
CA ARG A 58 5.46 6.67 -3.45
C ARG A 58 4.29 5.73 -3.74
N TRP A 59 3.11 6.08 -3.21
CA TRP A 59 1.81 5.52 -3.58
C TRP A 59 1.21 6.35 -4.70
N LEU A 60 1.02 5.77 -5.88
CA LEU A 60 0.22 6.36 -6.96
C LEU A 60 -1.18 5.77 -6.89
N LYS A 61 -2.21 6.61 -6.85
CA LYS A 61 -3.60 6.19 -7.02
C LYS A 61 -3.84 5.99 -8.52
N LEU A 62 -4.36 4.82 -8.89
CA LEU A 62 -4.76 4.48 -10.26
C LEU A 62 -6.27 4.53 -10.42
#